data_AF-A0A327JVJ8-F1
#
_entry.id   AF-A0A327JVJ8-F1
#
_cell.length_a   1.000
_cell.length_b   1.000
_cell.length_c   1.000
_cell.angle_alpha   90.00
_cell.angle_beta   90.00
_cell.angle_gamma   90.00
#
_symmetry.space_group_name_H-M   'P 1'
#
loop_
_entity.id
_entity.type
_entity.pdbx_description
1 polymer ?
#
loop_
_entity_poly.entity_id
_entity_poly.type
_entity_poly.pdbx_seq_one_letter_code
_entity_poly.pdbx_strand_id
1 'polypeptide(L)'
;MPAPETRSAIAASLPAKTGCDAVFIGVWWFWGFAGWSGTLVGLTLSTARLAMALLHGLGTGPTVARWGEHRLALVGLTAAALSCVAFGLTTSTALVFLLLIFHAIEGFVHPSIAALMSKGLPEDTQGTLQGGIAAI
;
A
#
# COMPACT_ATOMS: atom_id res chain seq x y z
N MET A 1 -8.65 -37.38 15.37
CA MET A 1 -9.30 -36.06 15.58
C MET A 1 -8.30 -35.19 16.33
N PRO A 2 -7.76 -34.11 15.74
CA PRO A 2 -6.68 -33.35 16.38
C PRO A 2 -7.17 -32.62 17.65
N ALA A 3 -6.28 -32.56 18.67
CA ALA A 3 -6.55 -32.06 20.02
C ALA A 3 -6.97 -30.57 20.04
N PRO A 4 -7.75 -30.11 21.04
CA PRO A 4 -8.27 -28.73 21.09
C PRO A 4 -7.18 -27.65 21.01
N GLU A 5 -5.98 -27.90 21.56
CA GLU A 5 -4.84 -26.98 21.49
C GLU A 5 -4.31 -26.77 20.07
N THR A 6 -4.30 -27.82 19.24
CA THR A 6 -3.88 -27.72 17.83
C THR A 6 -4.83 -26.88 16.98
N ARG A 7 -6.11 -26.79 17.33
CA ARG A 7 -7.08 -25.94 16.60
C ARG A 7 -6.86 -24.46 16.89
N SER A 8 -6.51 -24.11 18.13
CA SER A 8 -6.18 -22.73 18.51
C SER A 8 -4.87 -22.26 17.88
N ALA A 9 -3.87 -23.13 17.76
CA ALA A 9 -2.61 -22.83 17.08
C ALA A 9 -2.78 -22.64 15.57
N ILE A 10 -3.62 -23.47 14.92
CA ILE A 10 -3.94 -23.32 13.49
C ILE A 10 -4.76 -22.04 13.25
N ALA A 11 -5.73 -21.71 14.11
CA ALA A 11 -6.48 -20.47 14.03
C ALA A 11 -5.61 -19.22 14.30
N ALA A 12 -4.61 -19.31 15.17
CA ALA A 12 -3.63 -18.24 15.42
C ALA A 12 -2.58 -18.09 14.33
N SER A 13 -2.38 -19.13 13.50
CA SER A 13 -1.45 -19.11 12.36
C SER A 13 -2.06 -18.54 11.08
N LEU A 14 -3.37 -18.29 11.04
CA LEU A 14 -3.98 -17.49 9.99
C LEU A 14 -3.48 -16.05 10.17
N PRO A 15 -2.60 -15.55 9.30
CA PRO A 15 -2.04 -14.23 9.50
C PRO A 15 -3.18 -13.23 9.32
N ALA A 16 -3.64 -12.62 10.41
CA ALA A 16 -4.61 -11.52 10.40
C ALA A 16 -4.15 -10.32 9.52
N LYS A 17 -2.88 -10.34 9.08
CA LYS A 17 -2.27 -9.43 8.11
C LYS A 17 -2.68 -9.69 6.65
N THR A 18 -3.38 -10.78 6.36
CA THR A 18 -3.77 -11.16 4.99
C THR A 18 -4.80 -10.23 4.36
N GLY A 19 -5.59 -9.46 5.11
CA GLY A 19 -6.70 -8.69 4.54
C GLY A 19 -6.29 -7.69 3.44
N CYS A 20 -5.34 -6.78 3.73
CA CYS A 20 -4.88 -5.78 2.75
C CYS A 20 -4.01 -6.39 1.65
N ASP A 21 -3.06 -7.26 2.01
CA ASP A 21 -2.19 -7.92 1.02
C ASP A 21 -2.98 -8.85 0.08
N ALA A 22 -4.09 -9.44 0.56
CA ALA A 22 -4.97 -10.26 -0.26
C ALA A 22 -5.72 -9.44 -1.31
N VAL A 23 -5.97 -8.15 -1.09
CA VAL A 23 -6.55 -7.28 -2.14
C VAL A 23 -5.55 -7.17 -3.29
N PHE A 24 -4.29 -6.88 -2.97
CA PHE A 24 -3.22 -6.83 -3.96
C PHE A 24 -3.09 -8.16 -4.69
N ILE A 25 -2.96 -9.27 -3.98
CA ILE A 25 -2.84 -10.60 -4.59
C ILE A 25 -4.09 -10.89 -5.46
N GLY A 26 -5.29 -10.64 -4.94
CA GLY A 26 -6.56 -10.92 -5.60
C GLY A 26 -6.76 -10.20 -6.93
N VAL A 27 -6.34 -8.94 -7.04
CA VAL A 27 -6.44 -8.17 -8.30
C VAL A 27 -5.65 -8.83 -9.42
N TRP A 28 -4.39 -9.21 -9.18
CA TRP A 28 -3.57 -9.82 -10.23
C TRP A 28 -3.99 -11.26 -10.54
N TRP A 29 -4.53 -11.99 -9.56
CA TRP A 29 -5.16 -13.29 -9.81
C TRP A 29 -6.37 -13.18 -10.73
N PHE A 30 -7.28 -12.23 -10.47
CA PHE A 30 -8.46 -11.99 -11.31
C PHE A 30 -8.06 -11.73 -12.77
N TRP A 31 -7.09 -10.83 -12.98
CA TRP A 31 -6.63 -10.49 -14.33
C TRP A 31 -5.88 -11.64 -15.03
N GLY A 32 -5.17 -12.47 -14.26
CA GLY A 32 -4.59 -13.72 -14.77
C GLY A 32 -5.66 -14.67 -15.31
N PHE A 33 -6.75 -14.89 -14.57
CA PHE A 33 -7.89 -15.68 -15.06
C PHE A 33 -8.63 -15.01 -16.22
N ALA A 34 -8.63 -13.67 -16.28
CA ALA A 34 -9.19 -12.90 -17.39
C ALA A 34 -8.33 -12.91 -18.67
N GLY A 35 -7.24 -13.69 -18.69
CA GLY A 35 -6.44 -13.94 -19.90
C GLY A 35 -5.17 -13.10 -20.03
N TRP A 36 -4.75 -12.39 -18.98
CA TRP A 36 -3.45 -11.72 -19.01
C TRP A 36 -2.30 -12.73 -19.05
N SER A 37 -1.32 -12.47 -19.93
CA SER A 37 -0.07 -13.22 -19.94
C SER A 37 0.80 -12.85 -18.73
N GLY A 38 1.68 -13.77 -18.32
CA GLY A 38 2.64 -13.51 -17.24
C GLY A 38 3.52 -12.28 -17.50
N THR A 39 3.84 -12.00 -18.78
CA THR A 39 4.55 -10.78 -19.18
C THR A 39 3.76 -9.52 -18.86
N LEU A 40 2.45 -9.51 -19.13
CA LEU A 40 1.59 -8.34 -18.88
C LEU A 40 1.43 -8.08 -17.38
N VAL A 41 1.29 -9.15 -16.58
CA VAL A 41 1.35 -9.08 -15.11
C VAL A 41 2.69 -8.47 -14.66
N GLY A 42 3.81 -8.97 -15.18
CA GLY A 42 5.13 -8.43 -14.85
C GLY A 42 5.30 -6.95 -15.22
N LEU A 43 4.75 -6.53 -16.37
CA LEU A 43 4.77 -5.12 -16.80
C LEU A 43 3.98 -4.23 -15.86
N THR A 44 2.77 -4.61 -15.46
CA THR A 44 1.97 -3.82 -14.52
C THR A 44 2.65 -3.68 -13.16
N LEU A 45 3.23 -4.76 -12.64
CA LEU A 45 4.01 -4.73 -11.39
C LEU A 45 5.23 -3.81 -11.52
N SER A 46 5.94 -3.86 -12.65
CA SER A 46 7.09 -3.01 -12.92
C SER A 46 6.68 -1.54 -13.02
N THR A 47 5.58 -1.23 -13.70
CA THR A 47 5.04 0.13 -13.79
C THR A 47 4.68 0.68 -12.41
N ALA A 48 4.01 -0.12 -11.57
CA ALA A 48 3.68 0.28 -10.21
C ALA A 48 4.94 0.63 -9.40
N ARG A 49 5.96 -0.24 -9.46
CA ARG A 49 7.23 -0.02 -8.76
C ARG A 49 7.98 1.19 -9.30
N LEU A 50 7.99 1.41 -10.61
CA LEU A 50 8.63 2.58 -11.21
C LEU A 50 7.92 3.88 -10.82
N ALA A 51 6.58 3.90 -10.86
CA ALA A 51 5.80 5.05 -10.44
C ALA A 51 6.06 5.40 -8.97
N MET A 52 6.07 4.38 -8.08
CA MET A 52 6.43 4.55 -6.67
C MET A 52 7.86 5.07 -6.50
N ALA A 53 8.84 4.49 -7.21
CA ALA A 53 10.23 4.90 -7.12
C ALA A 53 10.41 6.37 -7.55
N LEU A 54 9.70 6.81 -8.58
CA LEU A 54 9.73 8.19 -9.04
C LEU A 54 9.09 9.14 -8.01
N LEU A 55 7.91 8.80 -7.50
CA LEU A 55 7.22 9.61 -6.49
C LEU A 55 8.01 9.70 -5.18
N HIS A 56 8.59 8.58 -4.72
CA HIS A 56 9.33 8.53 -3.47
C HIS A 56 10.73 9.12 -3.60
N GLY A 57 11.44 8.76 -4.66
CA GLY A 57 12.84 9.15 -4.88
C GLY A 57 13.02 10.61 -5.29
N LEU A 58 12.02 11.21 -5.94
CA LEU A 58 12.09 12.61 -6.38
C LEU A 58 11.17 13.54 -5.59
N GLY A 59 10.15 13.01 -4.90
CA GLY A 59 9.02 13.81 -4.43
C GLY A 59 8.82 13.91 -2.93
N THR A 60 9.32 12.98 -2.08
CA THR A 60 8.95 12.97 -0.65
C THR A 60 9.28 14.28 0.08
N GLY A 61 10.54 14.69 0.10
CA GLY A 61 10.97 15.93 0.77
C GLY A 61 10.30 17.20 0.21
N PRO A 62 10.42 17.49 -1.10
CA PRO A 62 9.84 18.70 -1.70
C PRO A 62 8.31 18.77 -1.60
N THR A 63 7.63 17.63 -1.76
CA THR A 63 6.17 17.57 -1.71
C THR A 63 5.66 17.82 -0.30
N VAL A 64 6.32 17.24 0.71
CA VAL A 64 5.99 17.49 2.13
C VAL A 64 6.25 18.95 2.48
N ALA A 65 7.39 19.53 2.07
CA ALA A 65 7.69 20.93 2.32
C ALA A 65 6.66 21.88 1.67
N ARG A 66 6.11 21.52 0.51
CA ARG A 66 5.14 22.35 -0.21
C ARG A 66 3.70 22.20 0.31
N TRP A 67 3.25 20.98 0.62
CA TRP A 67 1.84 20.68 0.92
C TRP A 67 1.56 20.32 2.38
N GLY A 68 2.58 19.94 3.14
CA GLY A 68 2.46 19.46 4.51
C GLY A 68 1.98 18.02 4.61
N GLU A 69 2.31 17.37 5.73
CA GLU A 69 2.07 15.94 5.94
C GLU A 69 0.58 15.60 6.04
N HIS A 70 -0.22 16.44 6.73
CA HIS A 70 -1.66 16.19 6.88
C HIS A 70 -2.41 16.20 5.54
N ARG A 71 -2.09 17.14 4.65
CA ARG A 71 -2.73 17.18 3.32
C ARG A 71 -2.29 16.01 2.46
N LEU A 72 -1.02 15.61 2.53
CA LEU A 72 -0.53 14.46 1.79
C LEU A 72 -1.14 13.14 2.24
N ALA A 73 -1.33 12.96 3.55
CA ALA A 73 -2.04 11.81 4.08
C ALA A 73 -3.48 11.74 3.55
N LEU A 74 -4.21 12.86 3.57
CA LEU A 74 -5.58 12.91 3.05
C LEU A 74 -5.64 12.65 1.53
N VAL A 75 -4.77 13.31 0.76
CA VAL A 75 -4.73 13.12 -0.70
C VAL A 75 -4.39 11.65 -1.03
N GLY A 76 -3.38 11.08 -0.38
CA GLY A 76 -3.03 9.68 -0.59
C GLY A 76 -4.16 8.72 -0.23
N LEU A 77 -4.85 8.94 0.89
CA LEU A 77 -5.97 8.09 1.32
C LEU A 77 -7.18 8.20 0.37
N THR A 78 -7.47 9.41 -0.12
CA THR A 78 -8.54 9.62 -1.11
C THR A 78 -8.18 8.97 -2.46
N ALA A 79 -6.93 9.09 -2.90
CA ALA A 79 -6.44 8.43 -4.10
C ALA A 79 -6.49 6.90 -3.98
N ALA A 80 -6.13 6.34 -2.82
CA ALA A 80 -6.25 4.92 -2.50
C ALA A 80 -7.70 4.43 -2.65
N ALA A 81 -8.64 5.11 -2.00
CA ALA A 81 -10.06 4.76 -2.03
C ALA A 81 -10.64 4.84 -3.46
N LEU A 82 -10.34 5.92 -4.20
CA LEU A 82 -10.79 6.08 -5.58
C LEU A 82 -10.18 5.02 -6.51
N SER A 83 -8.90 4.71 -6.34
CA SER A 83 -8.22 3.68 -7.12
C SER A 83 -8.82 2.31 -6.86
N CYS A 84 -9.12 1.97 -5.61
CA CYS A 84 -9.76 0.71 -5.24
C CYS A 84 -11.11 0.54 -5.94
N VAL A 85 -11.95 1.56 -5.92
CA VAL A 85 -13.24 1.55 -6.65
C VAL A 85 -13.02 1.43 -8.16
N ALA A 86 -12.08 2.20 -8.71
CA ALA A 86 -11.80 2.18 -10.14
C ALA A 86 -11.25 0.84 -10.64
N PHE A 87 -10.40 0.17 -9.86
CA PHE A 87 -9.88 -1.16 -10.16
C PHE A 87 -10.99 -2.21 -10.23
N GLY A 88 -12.01 -2.12 -9.37
CA GLY A 88 -13.16 -3.03 -9.39
C GLY A 88 -14.10 -2.82 -10.59
N LEU A 89 -14.09 -1.63 -11.21
CA LEU A 89 -14.97 -1.28 -12.32
C LEU A 89 -14.29 -1.35 -13.70
N THR A 90 -12.96 -1.35 -13.75
CA THR A 90 -12.21 -1.30 -15.00
C THR A 90 -12.15 -2.67 -15.68
N THR A 91 -12.42 -2.69 -16.98
CA THR A 91 -12.26 -3.86 -17.86
C THR A 91 -11.13 -3.68 -18.89
N SER A 92 -10.51 -2.49 -18.93
CA SER A 92 -9.44 -2.16 -19.87
C SER A 92 -8.06 -2.26 -19.21
N THR A 93 -7.18 -3.05 -19.81
CA THR A 93 -5.76 -3.16 -19.42
C THR A 93 -5.05 -1.80 -19.44
N ALA A 94 -5.34 -0.94 -20.41
CA ALA A 94 -4.71 0.37 -20.49
C ALA A 94 -5.09 1.27 -19.29
N LEU A 95 -6.35 1.18 -18.84
CA LEU A 95 -6.80 1.90 -17.66
C LEU A 95 -6.14 1.37 -16.39
N VAL A 96 -5.86 0.07 -16.29
CA VAL A 96 -5.10 -0.49 -15.16
C VAL A 96 -3.72 0.18 -15.05
N PHE A 97 -2.97 0.34 -16.15
CA PHE A 97 -1.66 1.01 -16.09
C PHE A 97 -1.77 2.45 -15.60
N LEU A 98 -2.77 3.21 -16.05
CA LEU A 98 -3.00 4.58 -15.58
C LEU A 98 -3.39 4.62 -14.10
N LEU A 99 -4.26 3.69 -13.67
CA LEU A 99 -4.66 3.57 -12.27
C LEU A 99 -3.47 3.22 -11.38
N LEU A 100 -2.54 2.36 -11.81
CA LEU A 100 -1.33 2.06 -11.03
C LEU A 100 -0.44 3.28 -10.82
N ILE A 101 -0.32 4.15 -11.83
CA ILE A 101 0.43 5.40 -11.72
C ILE A 101 -0.26 6.36 -10.75
N PHE A 102 -1.59 6.50 -10.86
CA PHE A 102 -2.37 7.36 -9.98
C PHE A 102 -2.37 6.86 -8.53
N HIS A 103 -2.56 5.56 -8.34
CA HIS A 103 -2.57 4.89 -7.05
C HIS A 103 -1.25 5.06 -6.31
N ALA A 104 -0.10 5.14 -7.01
CA ALA A 104 1.21 5.31 -6.39
C ALA A 104 1.33 6.57 -5.50
N ILE A 105 0.43 7.55 -5.62
CA ILE A 105 0.33 8.72 -4.72
C ILE A 105 0.02 8.30 -3.28
N GLU A 106 -0.67 7.18 -3.06
CA GLU A 106 -0.94 6.68 -1.70
C GLU A 106 0.34 6.35 -0.92
N GLY A 107 1.47 6.16 -1.61
CA GLY A 107 2.76 5.86 -0.98
C GLY A 107 3.22 6.92 0.02
N PHE A 108 2.66 8.14 -0.02
CA PHE A 108 2.93 9.18 0.97
C PHE A 108 2.18 9.02 2.29
N VAL A 109 1.14 8.17 2.37
CA VAL A 109 0.26 8.08 3.54
C VAL A 109 1.03 7.62 4.78
N HIS A 110 1.74 6.49 4.68
CA HIS A 110 2.48 5.93 5.80
C HIS A 110 3.57 6.88 6.34
N PRO A 111 4.49 7.41 5.52
CA PRO A 111 5.48 8.37 6.01
C PRO A 111 4.87 9.68 6.52
N SER A 112 3.75 10.14 5.96
CA SER A 112 3.06 11.35 6.44
C SER A 112 2.46 11.15 7.83
N ILE A 113 1.79 10.01 8.06
CA ILE A 113 1.23 9.67 9.38
C ILE A 113 2.36 9.50 10.39
N ALA A 114 3.41 8.76 10.05
CA ALA A 114 4.57 8.57 10.92
C ALA A 114 5.23 9.91 11.29
N ALA A 115 5.38 10.83 10.34
CA ALA A 115 5.90 12.17 10.58
C ALA A 115 4.98 13.02 11.49
N LEU A 116 3.66 12.95 11.30
CA LEU A 116 2.69 13.61 12.18
C LEU A 116 2.76 13.10 13.62
N MET A 117 2.90 11.79 13.81
CA MET A 117 3.08 11.18 15.13
C MET A 117 4.40 11.62 15.77
N SER A 118 5.49 11.64 14.99
CA SER A 118 6.82 12.02 15.44
C SER A 118 6.92 13.49 15.86
N LYS A 119 6.21 14.41 15.18
CA LYS A 119 6.18 15.85 15.52
C LYS A 119 5.65 16.16 16.91
N GLY A 120 4.81 15.27 17.47
CA GLY A 120 4.27 15.42 18.82
C GLY A 120 5.18 14.90 19.93
N LEU A 121 6.34 14.34 19.59
CA LEU A 121 7.22 13.63 20.51
C LEU A 121 8.62 14.25 20.56
N PRO A 122 9.26 14.29 21.75
CA PRO A 122 10.68 14.59 21.92
C PRO A 122 11.58 13.70 21.05
N GLU A 123 12.66 14.25 20.49
CA GLU A 123 13.56 13.56 19.55
C GLU A 123 14.15 12.25 20.10
N ASP A 124 14.39 12.17 21.41
CA ASP A 124 14.90 11.00 22.12
C ASP A 124 13.93 9.81 22.16
N THR A 125 12.63 10.05 21.92
CA THR A 125 11.59 9.02 21.90
C THR A 125 11.16 8.62 20.49
N GLN A 126 11.56 9.37 19.45
CA GLN A 126 11.17 9.09 18.07
C GLN A 126 11.73 7.75 17.57
N GLY A 127 12.93 7.37 18.00
CA GLY A 127 13.49 6.05 17.72
C GLY A 127 12.66 4.90 18.31
N THR A 128 12.12 5.10 19.51
CA THR A 128 11.20 4.14 20.15
C THR A 128 9.86 4.07 19.41
N LEU A 129 9.33 5.21 18.95
CA LEU A 129 8.12 5.24 18.11
C LEU A 129 8.32 4.44 16.82
N GLN A 130 9.42 4.68 16.10
CA GLN A 130 9.70 3.96 14.85
C GLN A 130 9.96 2.46 15.10
N GLY A 131 10.63 2.12 16.20
CA GLY A 131 10.77 0.73 16.63
C GLY A 131 9.43 0.06 16.94
N GLY A 132 8.49 0.79 17.57
CA GLY A 132 7.14 0.32 17.84
C GLY A 132 6.30 0.12 16.58
N ILE A 133 6.36 1.05 15.63
CA ILE A 133 5.68 0.93 14.32
C ILE A 133 6.26 -0.24 13.51
N ALA A 134 7.57 -0.48 13.57
CA ALA A 134 8.20 -1.60 12.86
C ALA A 134 7.94 -2.98 13.50
N ALA A 135 7.55 -3.01 14.77
CA ALA A 135 7.28 -4.25 15.51
C ALA A 135 5.87 -4.82 15.25
N ILE A 136 4.97 -4.05 14.63
CA ILE A 136 3.61 -4.45 14.28
C ILE A 136 3.48 -4.83 12.80
#